data_AF-A0A656Z5M9-F1
#
_entry.id   AF-A0A656Z5M9-F1
#
_cell.length_a   1.000
_cell.length_b   1.000
_cell.length_c   1.000
_cell.angle_alpha   90.00
_cell.angle_beta   90.00
_cell.angle_gamma   90.00
#
_symmetry.space_group_name_H-M   'P 1'
#
loop_
_entity.id
_entity.type
_entity.pdbx_description
1 polymer ?
#
loop_
_entity_poly.entity_id
_entity_poly.type
_entity_poly.pdbx_seq_one_letter_code
_entity_poly.pdbx_strand_id
1 'polypeptide(L)' 'MAGRPLTAMALIGLGFRSISMSAASIGPVKAMLAALDAGKLNALLNEKLDKPNGAHSLRELLLQFAEDNDIPL' A
#
# COMPACT_ATOMS: atom_id res chain seq x y z
N MET A 1 -5.50 11.53 -2.30
CA MET A 1 -6.47 11.45 -1.19
C MET A 1 -6.55 10.01 -0.72
N ALA A 2 -6.56 9.77 0.60
CA ALA A 2 -6.42 8.44 1.24
C ALA A 2 -7.54 7.41 0.92
N GLY A 3 -8.58 7.82 0.17
CA GLY A 3 -9.63 6.93 -0.29
C GLY A 3 -9.27 6.06 -1.51
N ARG A 4 -8.07 6.22 -2.08
CA ARG A 4 -7.58 5.34 -3.16
C ARG A 4 -6.83 4.16 -2.54
N PRO A 5 -7.15 2.90 -2.91
CA PRO A 5 -6.50 1.71 -2.34
C PRO A 5 -4.97 1.77 -2.36
N LEU A 6 -4.37 2.21 -3.46
CA LEU A 6 -2.90 2.35 -3.57
C LEU A 6 -2.29 3.27 -2.50
N THR A 7 -2.95 4.39 -2.17
CA THR A 7 -2.45 5.34 -1.16
C THR A 7 -2.71 4.82 0.25
N ALA A 8 -3.86 4.18 0.49
CA ALA A 8 -4.14 3.52 1.76
C ALA A 8 -3.13 2.39 2.03
N MET A 9 -2.83 1.58 1.03
CA MET A 9 -1.84 0.51 1.08
C MET A 9 -0.46 1.04 1.50
N ALA A 10 -0.02 2.17 0.93
CA ALA A 10 1.21 2.83 1.34
C ALA A 10 1.21 3.20 2.84
N LEU A 11 0.14 3.83 3.32
CA LEU A 11 0.01 4.22 4.73
C LEU A 11 0.00 2.99 5.66
N ILE A 12 -0.73 1.93 5.29
CA ILE A 12 -0.75 0.67 6.06
C ILE A 12 0.64 0.04 6.10
N GLY A 13 1.34 0.00 4.96
CA GLY A 13 2.71 -0.50 4.86
C GLY A 13 3.70 0.30 5.70
N LEU A 14 3.48 1.61 5.89
CA LEU A 14 4.25 2.47 6.79
C LEU A 14 3.86 2.34 8.27
N GLY A 15 2.88 1.49 8.60
CA GLY A 15 2.46 1.20 9.97
C GLY A 15 1.28 2.03 10.49
N PHE A 16 0.61 2.82 9.65
CA PHE A 16 -0.62 3.51 10.05
C PHE A 16 -1.74 2.52 10.30
N ARG A 17 -2.39 2.64 11.47
CA ARG A 17 -3.46 1.74 11.94
C ARG A 17 -4.85 2.33 11.81
N SER A 18 -4.94 3.65 11.62
CA SER A 18 -6.20 4.38 11.49
C SER A 18 -6.08 5.36 10.33
N ILE A 19 -7.02 5.27 9.39
CA ILE A 19 -7.07 6.10 8.18
C ILE A 19 -8.51 6.58 7.99
N SER A 20 -8.71 7.90 7.95
CA SER A 20 -10.02 8.51 7.69
C SER A 20 -10.27 8.67 6.19
N MET A 21 -11.51 8.42 5.74
CA MET A 21 -11.91 8.51 4.34
C MET A 21 -13.42 8.75 4.18
N SER A 22 -13.86 9.08 2.96
CA SER A 22 -15.29 9.12 2.62
C SER A 22 -15.90 7.72 2.55
N ALA A 23 -17.20 7.59 2.83
CA ALA A 23 -17.89 6.29 2.84
C ALA A 23 -17.71 5.49 1.54
N ALA A 24 -17.71 6.16 0.39
CA ALA A 24 -17.51 5.56 -0.93
C ALA A 24 -16.14 4.86 -1.09
N SER A 25 -15.13 5.27 -0.31
CA SER A 25 -13.77 4.72 -0.39
C SER A 25 -13.58 3.46 0.47
N ILE A 26 -14.49 3.21 1.41
CA ILE A 26 -14.33 2.13 2.41
C ILE A 26 -14.33 0.75 1.72
N GLY A 27 -15.21 0.52 0.75
CA GLY A 27 -15.32 -0.76 0.05
C GLY A 27 -14.03 -1.16 -0.65
N PRO A 28 -13.52 -0.34 -1.60
CA PRO A 28 -12.26 -0.61 -2.30
C PRO A 28 -11.07 -0.78 -1.35
N VAL A 29 -10.95 0.07 -0.32
CA VAL A 29 -9.83 -0.03 0.64
C VAL A 29 -9.93 -1.30 1.49
N LYS A 30 -11.13 -1.73 1.88
CA LYS A 30 -11.32 -3.01 2.59
C LYS A 30 -11.04 -4.22 1.71
N ALA A 31 -11.38 -4.18 0.42
CA ALA A 31 -11.06 -5.26 -0.52
C ALA A 31 -9.53 -5.42 -0.67
N MET A 32 -8.82 -4.30 -0.84
CA MET A 32 -7.36 -4.27 -0.84
C MET A 32 -6.77 -4.82 0.47
N LEU A 33 -7.27 -4.35 1.61
CA LEU A 33 -6.83 -4.80 2.93
C LEU A 33 -7.03 -6.30 3.18
N ALA A 34 -8.11 -6.87 2.65
CA ALA A 34 -8.41 -8.29 2.81
C ALA A 34 -7.42 -9.20 2.04
N ALA A 35 -6.82 -8.69 0.97
CA ALA A 35 -5.80 -9.41 0.17
C ALA A 35 -4.35 -9.06 0.58
N LEU A 36 -4.15 -7.97 1.32
CA LEU A 36 -2.83 -7.44 1.64
C LEU A 36 -2.15 -8.20 2.78
N ASP A 37 -0.94 -8.71 2.51
CA ASP A 37 0.03 -9.03 3.57
C ASP A 37 0.79 -7.75 3.99
N ALA A 38 0.31 -7.11 5.06
CA ALA A 38 0.89 -5.88 5.57
C ALA A 38 2.31 -6.06 6.13
N GLY A 39 2.65 -7.26 6.62
CA GLY A 39 3.99 -7.57 7.13
C GLY A 39 5.00 -7.63 5.98
N LYS A 40 4.64 -8.33 4.90
CA LYS A 40 5.45 -8.41 3.68
C LYS A 40 5.65 -7.03 3.05
N LEU A 41 4.60 -6.22 2.98
CA LEU A 41 4.70 -4.85 2.46
C LEU A 41 5.58 -3.97 3.36
N ASN A 42 5.43 -4.03 4.68
CA ASN A 42 6.24 -3.25 5.61
C ASN A 42 7.74 -3.58 5.46
N ALA A 43 8.09 -4.87 5.40
CA ALA A 43 9.47 -5.32 5.19
C ALA A 43 10.06 -4.79 3.88
N LEU A 44 9.30 -4.88 2.77
CA LEU A 44 9.71 -4.34 1.47
C LEU A 44 9.94 -2.83 1.54
N LEU A 45 9.03 -2.08 2.17
CA LEU A 45 9.15 -0.63 2.29
C LEU A 45 10.36 -0.22 3.13
N ASN A 46 10.62 -0.88 4.25
CA ASN A 46 11.81 -0.61 5.07
C ASN A 46 13.10 -0.85 4.27
N GLU A 47 13.20 -1.99 3.57
CA GLU A 47 14.40 -2.31 2.77
C GLU A 47 14.68 -1.28 1.67
N LYS A 48 13.61 -0.73 1.08
CA LYS A 48 13.71 0.20 -0.06
C LYS A 48 13.90 1.64 0.37
N LEU A 49 13.29 2.06 1.48
CA LEU A 49 13.48 3.40 2.04
C LEU A 49 14.89 3.58 2.63
N ASP A 50 15.50 2.52 3.16
CA ASP A 50 16.90 2.54 3.64
C ASP A 50 17.92 2.64 2.49
N LYS A 51 17.50 2.48 1.23
CA LYS A 51 18.35 2.55 0.03
C LYS A 51 17.93 3.74 -0.85
N PRO A 52 18.35 4.99 -0.53
CA PRO A 52 17.89 6.21 -1.21
C PRO A 52 18.28 6.35 -2.68
N ASN A 53 18.96 5.36 -3.28
CA ASN A 53 19.52 5.42 -4.63
C ASN A 53 18.72 4.60 -5.67
N GLY A 54 17.53 4.09 -5.32
CA GLY A 54 16.73 3.24 -6.20
C GLY A 54 15.95 4.04 -7.25
N ALA A 55 16.24 3.79 -8.53
CA ALA A 55 15.63 4.43 -9.71
C ALA A 55 14.11 4.21 -9.92
N HIS A 56 13.40 3.62 -8.95
CA HIS A 56 11.97 3.30 -9.07
C HIS A 56 11.13 4.20 -8.18
N SER A 57 10.04 4.73 -8.74
CA SER A 57 9.10 5.49 -7.94
C SER A 57 8.43 4.56 -6.92
N LEU A 58 8.22 5.05 -5.68
CA LEU A 58 7.48 4.32 -4.65
C LEU A 58 6.10 3.87 -5.16
N ARG A 59 5.51 4.65 -6.08
CA ARG A 59 4.24 4.33 -6.72
C ARG A 59 4.32 3.09 -7.60
N GLU A 60 5.33 2.98 -8.45
CA GLU A 60 5.55 1.78 -9.29
C GLU A 60 5.81 0.56 -8.43
N LEU A 61 6.62 0.70 -7.38
CA LEU A 61 6.87 -0.38 -6.44
C LEU A 61 5.58 -0.91 -5.81
N LEU A 62 4.70 -0.02 -5.37
CA LEU A 62 3.42 -0.40 -4.77
C LEU A 62 2.47 -1.03 -5.80
N LEU A 63 2.48 -0.56 -7.05
CA LEU A 63 1.70 -1.16 -8.13
C LEU A 63 2.18 -2.58 -8.45
N GLN A 64 3.49 -2.76 -8.59
CA GLN A 64 4.10 -4.07 -8.82
C GLN A 64 3.81 -5.01 -7.66
N PHE A 65 3.92 -4.53 -6.43
CA PHE A 65 3.58 -5.33 -5.26
C PHE A 65 2.11 -5.76 -5.27
N ALA A 66 1.18 -4.88 -5.65
CA ALA A 66 -0.22 -5.26 -5.76
C ALA A 66 -0.46 -6.31 -6.86
N GLU A 67 0.17 -6.14 -8.02
CA GLU A 67 0.08 -7.07 -9.14
C GLU A 67 0.66 -8.45 -8.78
N ASP A 68 1.87 -8.50 -8.22
CA ASP A 68 2.56 -9.75 -7.83
C ASP A 68 1.85 -10.55 -6.73
N ASN A 69 0.91 -9.91 -6.02
CA ASN A 69 0.19 -10.52 -4.89
C ASN A 69 -1.33 -10.51 -5.10
N ASP A 70 -1.82 -10.26 -6.33
CA ASP A 70 -3.24 -10.26 -6.69
C ASP A 70 -4.11 -9.33 -5.80
N ILE A 71 -3.56 -8.19 -5.40
CA ILE A 71 -4.24 -7.22 -4.53
C ILE A 71 -5.11 -6.29 -5.40
N PRO A 72 -6.44 -6.19 -5.15
CA PRO A 72 -7.31 -5.30 -5.90
C PRO A 72 -7.06 -3.82 -5.53
N LEU A 73 -6.99 -2.94 -6.54
CA LEU A 73 -6.72 -1.50 -6.38
C LEU A 73 -7.82 -0.58 -6.93
#